data_AF-A0A920L7E3-F1
#
_entry.id   AF-A0A920L7E3-F1
#
_cell.length_a   1.000
_cell.length_b   1.000
_cell.length_c   1.000
_cell.angle_alpha   90.00
_cell.angle_beta   90.00
_cell.angle_gamma   90.00
#
_symmetry.space_group_name_H-M   'P 1'
#
loop_
_entity.id
_entity.type
_entity.pdbx_description
1 polymer ?
#
loop_
_entity_poly.entity_id
_entity_poly.type
_entity_poly.pdbx_seq_one_letter_code
_entity_poly.pdbx_strand_id
1 'polypeptide(L)'
;MEKSDALYIAENKFINTMSQQPEFSQLLPTTPDTDEKLSHHWDYIYEPDSKIVIDGLMTRYIESIVFKGIVENVACEMAARMVAMKSATDNAGSLIEELQLIYNKARQASITQELSEIVAGAAAV
;
A
#
# COMPACT_ATOMS: atom_id res chain seq x y z
N MET A 1 -23.97 20.90 14.95
CA MET A 1 -22.67 20.61 14.32
C MET A 1 -21.63 20.80 15.40
N GLU A 2 -21.05 19.70 15.89
CA GLU A 2 -19.95 19.73 16.87
C GLU A 2 -18.81 20.61 16.33
N LYS A 3 -18.39 21.59 17.13
CA LYS A 3 -17.22 22.41 16.83
C LYS A 3 -16.00 21.55 17.13
N SER A 4 -15.29 21.11 16.09
CA SER A 4 -13.98 20.50 16.25
C SER A 4 -12.93 21.60 16.33
N ASP A 5 -12.08 21.56 17.35
CA ASP A 5 -11.01 22.55 17.56
C ASP A 5 -9.76 22.27 16.71
N ALA A 6 -9.64 21.05 16.16
CA ALA A 6 -8.56 20.64 15.26
C ALA A 6 -9.01 19.59 14.23
N LEU A 7 -8.34 19.56 13.09
CA LEU A 7 -8.52 18.55 12.03
C LEU A 7 -7.16 17.94 11.71
N TYR A 8 -7.08 16.61 11.76
CA TYR A 8 -5.90 15.84 11.40
C TYR A 8 -6.23 14.92 10.22
N ILE A 9 -5.26 14.69 9.35
CA ILE A 9 -5.31 13.69 8.30
C ILE A 9 -4.23 12.63 8.55
N ALA A 10 -4.64 11.37 8.42
CA ALA A 10 -3.75 10.23 8.45
C ALA A 10 -3.58 9.73 7.02
N GLU A 11 -2.37 9.83 6.48
CA GLU A 11 -2.05 9.43 5.12
C GLU A 11 -0.74 8.66 5.07
N ASN A 12 -0.57 7.82 4.06
CA ASN A 12 0.72 7.21 3.78
C ASN A 12 1.42 8.01 2.70
N LYS A 13 2.56 8.59 3.06
CA LYS A 13 3.43 9.25 2.12
C LYS A 13 4.12 8.22 1.25
N PHE A 14 3.87 8.32 -0.04
CA PHE A 14 4.53 7.49 -1.04
C PHE A 14 5.96 7.98 -1.29
N ILE A 15 6.96 7.27 -0.79
CA ILE A 15 8.38 7.56 -1.10
C ILE A 15 8.80 6.78 -2.33
N ASN A 16 8.61 5.46 -2.31
CA ASN A 16 8.87 4.57 -3.44
C ASN A 16 8.09 3.26 -3.27
N THR A 17 8.28 2.34 -4.23
CA THR A 17 7.57 1.05 -4.25
C THR A 17 7.91 0.11 -3.08
N MET A 18 9.04 0.34 -2.39
CA MET A 18 9.52 -0.49 -1.28
C MET A 18 9.30 0.17 0.09
N SER A 19 9.11 1.49 0.14
CA SER A 19 9.02 2.27 1.37
C SER A 19 7.84 3.23 1.32
N GLN A 20 6.90 3.02 2.23
CA GLN A 20 5.81 3.93 2.52
C GLN A 20 5.92 4.37 3.98
N GLN A 21 5.65 5.64 4.27
CA GLN A 21 5.71 6.16 5.65
C GLN A 21 4.34 6.67 6.08
N PRO A 22 3.78 6.17 7.19
CA PRO A 22 2.56 6.72 7.75
C PRO A 22 2.87 8.09 8.34
N GLU A 23 2.11 9.10 7.93
CA GLU A 23 2.22 10.48 8.37
C GLU A 23 0.88 10.95 8.94
N PHE A 24 0.94 11.62 10.09
CA PHE A 24 -0.20 12.27 10.71
C PHE A 24 0.04 13.77 10.64
N SER A 25 -0.64 14.46 9.74
CA SER A 25 -0.49 15.90 9.55
C SER A 25 -1.73 16.64 10.04
N GLN A 26 -1.51 17.77 10.69
CA GLN A 26 -2.59 18.65 11.15
C GLN A 26 -3.00 19.58 10.01
N LEU A 27 -4.26 19.49 9.58
CA LEU A 27 -4.81 20.33 8.53
C LEU A 27 -5.33 21.66 9.06
N LEU A 28 -6.03 21.64 10.20
CA LEU A 28 -6.58 22.84 10.83
C LEU A 28 -6.37 22.81 12.35
N PRO A 29 -6.09 23.96 12.99
CA PRO A 29 -5.55 25.18 12.37
C PRO A 29 -4.21 24.92 11.67
N THR A 30 -3.97 25.58 10.54
CA THR A 30 -2.69 25.50 9.84
C THR A 30 -1.60 26.13 10.70
N THR A 31 -0.46 25.45 10.86
CA THR A 31 0.71 26.05 11.50
C THR A 31 1.25 27.15 10.58
N PRO A 32 1.42 28.40 11.06
CA PRO A 32 1.97 29.47 10.23
C PRO A 32 3.42 29.12 9.84
N ASP A 33 3.74 29.23 8.55
CA ASP A 33 5.11 29.09 8.09
C ASP A 33 5.98 30.19 8.72
N THR A 34 7.08 29.78 9.36
CA THR A 34 8.02 30.68 10.04
C THR A 34 9.07 31.24 9.07
N ASP A 35 8.82 31.16 7.76
CA ASP A 35 9.78 31.54 6.74
C ASP A 35 9.78 33.07 6.54
N GLU A 36 10.79 33.76 7.10
CA GLU A 36 10.93 35.23 7.06
C GLU A 36 10.94 35.83 5.63
N LYS A 37 11.16 34.99 4.62
CA LYS A 37 11.13 35.35 3.18
C LYS A 37 9.73 35.63 2.65
N LEU A 38 8.67 35.22 3.36
CA LEU A 38 7.27 35.48 3.02
C LEU A 38 6.78 36.86 3.50
N SER A 39 7.64 37.68 4.13
CA SER A 39 7.23 38.99 4.66
C SER A 39 6.98 40.07 3.59
N HIS A 40 7.18 39.75 2.31
CA HIS A 40 6.84 40.66 1.22
C HIS A 40 5.32 40.63 0.97
N HIS A 41 4.65 41.76 1.24
CA HIS A 41 3.29 42.00 0.79
C HIS A 41 3.25 41.91 -0.75
N TRP A 42 2.51 40.95 -1.28
CA TRP A 42 2.24 40.88 -2.71
C TRP A 42 1.07 41.78 -3.07
N ASP A 43 1.32 42.70 -3.99
CA ASP A 43 0.33 43.67 -4.48
C ASP A 43 -0.51 43.01 -5.60
N TYR A 44 -1.38 42.07 -5.22
CA TYR A 44 -2.31 41.42 -6.15
C TYR A 44 -3.60 42.21 -6.27
N ILE A 45 -4.07 42.43 -7.50
CA ILE A 45 -5.41 42.96 -7.77
C ILE A 45 -6.40 41.79 -7.69
N TYR A 46 -7.30 41.83 -6.71
CA TYR A 46 -8.35 40.82 -6.53
C TYR A 46 -9.64 41.29 -7.20
N GLU A 47 -10.16 40.49 -8.12
CA GLU A 47 -11.50 40.67 -8.69
C GLU A 47 -12.36 39.45 -8.32
N PRO A 48 -13.58 39.60 -7.75
CA PRO A 48 -14.31 40.83 -7.45
C PRO A 48 -14.00 41.50 -6.09
N ASP A 49 -13.71 40.72 -5.04
CA ASP A 49 -13.24 41.21 -3.73
C ASP A 49 -12.31 40.16 -3.11
N SER A 50 -11.29 40.63 -2.39
CA SER A 50 -10.28 39.82 -1.70
C SER A 50 -10.87 38.72 -0.83
N LYS A 51 -11.92 39.03 -0.05
CA LYS A 51 -12.57 38.08 0.85
C LYS A 51 -13.21 36.91 0.09
N ILE A 52 -13.91 37.21 -0.99
CA ILE A 52 -14.60 36.19 -1.81
C ILE A 52 -13.59 35.25 -2.46
N VAL A 53 -12.48 35.80 -2.97
CA VAL A 53 -11.39 35.02 -3.57
C VAL A 53 -10.74 34.11 -2.52
N ILE A 54 -10.42 34.65 -1.33
CA ILE A 54 -9.78 33.88 -0.26
C ILE A 54 -10.70 32.77 0.26
N ASP A 55 -11.99 33.03 0.49
CA ASP A 55 -12.94 32.02 0.97
C ASP A 55 -13.08 30.85 -0.02
N GLY A 56 -13.12 31.15 -1.32
CA GLY A 56 -13.12 30.14 -2.38
C GLY A 56 -11.81 29.34 -2.43
N LEU A 57 -10.67 30.02 -2.34
CA LEU A 57 -9.34 29.39 -2.33
C LEU A 57 -9.14 28.49 -1.12
N MET A 58 -9.57 28.90 0.07
CA MET A 58 -9.47 28.09 1.30
C MET A 58 -10.22 26.76 1.15
N THR A 59 -11.41 26.79 0.55
CA THR A 59 -12.18 25.58 0.28
C THR A 59 -11.45 24.65 -0.69
N ARG A 60 -10.96 25.20 -1.82
CA ARG A 60 -10.20 24.42 -2.82
C ARG A 60 -8.88 23.89 -2.26
N TYR A 61 -8.24 24.62 -1.35
CA TYR A 61 -7.01 24.22 -0.69
C TYR A 61 -7.22 22.97 0.17
N ILE A 62 -8.25 22.97 1.02
CA ILE A 62 -8.58 21.81 1.85
C ILE A 62 -8.93 20.59 0.97
N GLU A 63 -9.76 20.79 -0.06
CA GLU A 63 -10.08 19.72 -1.01
C GLU A 63 -8.84 19.17 -1.70
N SER A 64 -7.89 20.03 -2.07
CA SER A 64 -6.65 19.62 -2.73
C SER A 64 -5.77 18.78 -1.81
N ILE A 65 -5.67 19.13 -0.52
CA ILE A 65 -4.90 18.33 0.44
C ILE A 65 -5.54 16.96 0.65
N VAL A 66 -6.85 16.92 0.86
CA VAL A 66 -7.56 15.64 1.04
C VAL A 66 -7.44 14.78 -0.23
N PHE A 67 -7.60 15.38 -1.42
CA PHE A 67 -7.44 14.67 -2.68
C PHE A 67 -6.03 14.10 -2.86
N LYS A 68 -5.00 14.90 -2.56
CA LYS A 68 -3.61 14.46 -2.57
C LYS A 68 -3.41 13.24 -1.65
N GLY A 69 -3.88 13.30 -0.41
CA GLY A 69 -3.73 12.22 0.55
C GLY A 69 -4.40 10.92 0.14
N ILE A 70 -5.56 11.01 -0.51
CA ILE A 70 -6.24 9.84 -1.09
C ILE A 70 -5.39 9.22 -2.21
N VAL A 71 -4.89 10.04 -3.14
CA VAL A 71 -4.08 9.56 -4.27
C VAL A 71 -2.78 8.91 -3.79
N GLU A 72 -2.10 9.51 -2.80
CA GLU A 72 -0.89 8.93 -2.21
C GLU A 72 -1.17 7.60 -1.49
N ASN A 73 -2.28 7.51 -0.74
CA ASN A 73 -2.69 6.26 -0.09
C ASN A 73 -2.97 5.14 -1.12
N VAL A 74 -3.64 5.45 -2.23
CA VAL A 74 -3.89 4.46 -3.29
C VAL A 74 -2.59 3.99 -3.93
N ALA A 75 -1.63 4.89 -4.16
CA ALA A 75 -0.31 4.53 -4.68
C ALA A 75 0.45 3.61 -3.70
N CYS A 76 0.44 3.96 -2.41
CA CYS A 76 1.01 3.15 -1.34
C CYS A 76 0.37 1.76 -1.27
N GLU A 77 -0.96 1.68 -1.35
CA GLU A 77 -1.70 0.43 -1.33
C GLU A 77 -1.31 -0.47 -2.50
N MET A 78 -1.27 0.08 -3.72
CA MET A 78 -0.90 -0.70 -4.91
C MET A 78 0.53 -1.22 -4.81
N ALA A 79 1.47 -0.40 -4.32
CA ALA A 79 2.85 -0.83 -4.11
C ALA A 79 2.96 -1.95 -3.06
N ALA A 80 2.35 -1.76 -1.89
CA ALA A 80 2.34 -2.76 -0.82
C ALA A 80 1.68 -4.07 -1.28
N ARG A 81 0.56 -3.99 -2.01
CA ARG A 81 -0.12 -5.15 -2.59
C ARG A 81 0.77 -5.88 -3.58
N MET A 82 1.49 -5.18 -4.45
CA MET A 82 2.40 -5.79 -5.41
C MET A 82 3.51 -6.58 -4.70
N VAL A 83 4.13 -6.01 -3.67
CA VAL A 83 5.18 -6.67 -2.89
C VAL A 83 4.62 -7.90 -2.16
N ALA A 84 3.47 -7.76 -1.50
CA ALA A 84 2.83 -8.86 -0.79
C ALA A 84 2.47 -10.03 -1.73
N MET A 85 1.93 -9.73 -2.92
CA MET A 85 1.59 -10.75 -3.92
C MET A 85 2.83 -11.42 -4.51
N LYS A 86 3.92 -10.68 -4.69
CA LYS A 86 5.20 -11.27 -5.11
C LYS A 86 5.69 -12.27 -4.07
N SER A 87 5.75 -11.89 -2.80
CA SER A 87 6.14 -12.80 -1.72
C SER A 87 5.20 -14.01 -1.60
N ALA A 88 3.89 -13.82 -1.78
CA ALA A 88 2.93 -14.93 -1.79
C ALA A 88 3.19 -15.91 -2.96
N THR A 89 3.51 -15.38 -4.14
CA THR A 89 3.83 -16.18 -5.34
C THR A 89 5.13 -16.95 -5.15
N ASP A 90 6.16 -16.31 -4.62
CA ASP A 90 7.45 -16.95 -4.35
C ASP A 90 7.28 -18.09 -3.33
N ASN A 91 6.54 -17.86 -2.24
CA ASN A 91 6.25 -18.89 -1.22
C ASN A 91 5.43 -20.05 -1.78
N ALA A 92 4.43 -19.77 -2.63
CA ALA A 92 3.65 -20.80 -3.30
C ALA A 92 4.52 -21.65 -4.24
N GLY A 93 5.46 -21.02 -4.95
CA GLY A 93 6.43 -21.72 -5.79
C GLY A 93 7.28 -22.71 -4.99
N SER A 94 7.83 -22.28 -3.85
CA SER A 94 8.61 -23.15 -2.96
C SER A 94 7.80 -24.36 -2.45
N LEU A 95 6.53 -24.15 -2.07
CA LEU A 95 5.64 -25.23 -1.64
C LEU A 95 5.36 -26.23 -2.77
N ILE A 96 5.16 -25.75 -4.00
CA ILE A 96 4.92 -26.61 -5.17
C ILE A 96 6.15 -27.50 -5.41
N GLU A 97 7.35 -26.94 -5.36
CA GLU A 97 8.61 -27.70 -5.55
C GLU A 97 8.77 -28.79 -4.48
N GLU A 98 8.49 -28.47 -3.22
CA GLU A 98 8.54 -29.42 -2.11
C GLU A 98 7.54 -30.56 -2.30
N LEU A 99 6.28 -30.23 -2.59
CA LEU A 99 5.21 -31.21 -2.82
C LEU A 99 5.50 -32.09 -4.04
N GLN A 100 6.11 -31.54 -5.09
CA GLN A 100 6.49 -32.31 -6.27
C GLN A 100 7.61 -33.32 -5.96
N LEU A 101 8.57 -32.97 -5.11
CA LEU A 101 9.57 -33.92 -4.62
C LEU A 101 8.93 -35.04 -3.79
N ILE A 102 8.00 -34.72 -2.90
CA ILE A 102 7.26 -35.70 -2.10
C ILE A 102 6.44 -36.63 -3.01
N TYR A 103 5.73 -36.07 -3.98
CA TYR A 103 4.94 -36.82 -4.96
C TYR A 103 5.79 -37.83 -5.73
N ASN A 104 6.95 -37.40 -6.25
CA ASN A 104 7.84 -38.29 -7.00
C ASN A 104 8.41 -39.41 -6.12
N LYS A 105 8.76 -39.13 -4.86
CA LYS A 105 9.19 -40.16 -3.89
C LYS A 105 8.08 -41.15 -3.60
N ALA A 106 6.86 -40.68 -3.32
CA ALA A 106 5.70 -41.53 -3.06
C ALA A 106 5.35 -42.39 -4.28
N ARG A 107 5.42 -41.83 -5.48
CA ARG A 107 5.22 -42.57 -6.74
C ARG A 107 6.23 -43.69 -6.91
N GLN A 108 7.51 -43.42 -6.67
CA GLN A 108 8.56 -44.43 -6.76
C GLN A 108 8.35 -45.54 -5.72
N ALA A 109 8.02 -45.18 -4.48
CA ALA A 109 7.71 -46.15 -3.43
C ALA A 109 6.52 -47.05 -3.79
N SER A 110 5.45 -46.49 -4.36
CA SER A 110 4.29 -47.25 -4.83
C SER A 110 4.66 -48.25 -5.93
N ILE A 111 5.45 -47.83 -6.93
CA ILE A 111 5.92 -48.73 -8.01
C ILE A 111 6.77 -49.86 -7.43
N THR A 112 7.67 -49.56 -6.49
CA THR A 112 8.50 -50.58 -5.84
C THR A 112 7.67 -51.56 -5.02
N GLN A 113 6.64 -51.07 -4.32
CA GLN A 113 5.72 -51.90 -3.55
C GLN A 113 4.94 -52.84 -4.48
N GLU A 114 4.32 -52.32 -5.53
CA GLU A 114 3.57 -53.11 -6.51
C GLU A 114 4.45 -54.19 -7.15
N LEU A 115 5.70 -53.85 -7.53
CA LEU A 115 6.65 -54.83 -8.06
C LEU A 115 7.02 -55.90 -7.04
N SER A 116 7.21 -55.53 -5.78
CA SER A 116 7.52 -56.49 -4.70
C SER A 116 6.37 -57.46 -4.46
N GLU A 117 5.14 -56.97 -4.50
CA GLU A 117 3.92 -57.78 -4.38
C GLU A 117 3.76 -58.77 -5.56
N ILE A 118 4.03 -58.33 -6.80
CA ILE A 118 3.99 -59.18 -8.00
C ILE A 118 5.02 -60.32 -7.89
N VAL A 119 6.27 -60.00 -7.50
CA VAL A 119 7.34 -61.02 -7.39
C VAL A 119 7.05 -62.00 -6.26
N ALA A 120 6.59 -61.52 -5.10
CA ALA A 120 6.21 -62.39 -3.98
C ALA A 120 5.05 -63.33 -4.33
N GLY A 121 4.04 -62.82 -5.05
CA GLY A 121 2.92 -63.64 -5.53
C GLY A 121 3.34 -64.68 -6.56
N ALA A 122 4.25 -64.34 -7.48
CA ALA A 122 4.78 -65.27 -8.47
C ALA A 122 5.66 -66.39 -7.86
N ALA A 123 6.38 -66.10 -6.77
CA ALA A 123 7.23 -67.07 -6.07
C ALA A 123 6.45 -68.00 -5.11
N ALA A 124 5.19 -67.67 -4.81
CA ALA A 124 4.32 -68.45 -3.93
C ALA A 124 3.46 -69.51 -4.68
N VAL A 125 3.61 -69.60 -6.01
CA VAL A 125 3.03 -70.62 -6.90
C VAL A 125 4.09 -71.63 -7.28
#